data_AF-A0A5K1EDU5-F1
#
_entry.id   AF-A0A5K1EDU5-F1
#
_cell.length_a   1.000
_cell.length_b   1.000
_cell.length_c   1.000
_cell.angle_alpha   90.00
_cell.angle_beta   90.00
_cell.angle_gamma   90.00
#
_symmetry.space_group_name_H-M   'P 1'
#
loop_
_entity.id
_entity.type
_entity.pdbx_description
1 polymer ?
#
loop_
_entity_poly.entity_id
_entity_poly.type
_entity_poly.pdbx_seq_one_letter_code
_entity_poly.pdbx_strand_id
1 'polypeptide(L)' 'PTHLKHLNGQVCQICGDDVGLNLDGDVFVACNICSFPVCRPCYEYERKDGNQSCPQCKTIYKRHK' A
#
# COMPACT_ATOMS: atom_id res chain seq x y z
N PRO A 1 -24.69 9.58 -12.32
CA PRO A 1 -23.40 8.97 -11.93
C PRO A 1 -23.20 9.08 -10.43
N THR A 2 -23.74 8.12 -9.69
CA THR A 2 -23.65 8.07 -8.22
C THR A 2 -22.19 7.95 -7.82
N HIS A 3 -21.65 9.03 -7.26
CA HIS A 3 -20.39 9.06 -6.55
C HIS A 3 -20.52 8.09 -5.37
N LEU A 4 -20.15 6.83 -5.61
CA LEU A 4 -20.10 5.81 -4.57
C LEU A 4 -19.21 6.38 -3.49
N LYS A 5 -19.83 6.64 -2.35
CA LYS A 5 -19.22 7.20 -1.16
C LYS A 5 -17.98 6.34 -0.89
N HIS A 6 -16.79 6.93 -1.06
CA HIS A 6 -15.54 6.37 -0.57
C HIS A 6 -15.74 6.15 0.93
N LEU A 7 -16.08 4.93 1.31
CA LEU A 7 -16.18 4.46 2.68
C LEU A 7 -14.77 4.41 3.24
N ASN A 8 -14.15 5.56 3.52
CA ASN A 8 -12.93 5.74 4.30
C ASN A 8 -11.75 4.77 4.02
N GLY A 9 -11.75 4.09 2.86
CA GLY A 9 -10.75 3.13 2.44
C GLY A 9 -9.50 3.90 2.04
N GLN A 10 -8.36 3.49 2.58
CA GLN A 10 -7.09 4.00 2.11
C GLN A 10 -6.96 3.66 0.62
N VAL A 11 -6.77 4.68 -0.21
CA VAL A 11 -6.50 4.50 -1.64
C VAL A 11 -5.00 4.46 -1.87
N CYS A 12 -4.56 3.52 -2.70
CA CYS A 12 -3.17 3.32 -3.07
C CYS A 12 -2.66 4.56 -3.77
N GLN A 13 -1.64 5.20 -3.22
CA GLN A 13 -1.07 6.43 -3.78
C GLN A 13 -0.11 6.16 -4.94
N ILE A 14 0.05 4.88 -5.35
CA ILE A 14 0.87 4.49 -6.51
C ILE A 14 -0.02 4.32 -7.74
N CYS A 15 -1.12 3.57 -7.65
CA CYS A 15 -2.01 3.31 -8.79
C CYS A 15 -3.36 4.03 -8.73
N GLY A 16 -3.77 4.55 -7.57
CA GLY A 16 -5.06 5.20 -7.36
C GLY A 16 -6.21 4.26 -7.01
N ASP A 17 -6.00 2.94 -7.04
CA ASP A 17 -7.01 1.94 -6.64
C ASP A 17 -7.13 1.80 -5.12
N ASP A 18 -8.16 1.11 -4.65
CA ASP A 18 -8.32 0.78 -3.23
C ASP A 18 -7.17 -0.11 -2.72
N VAL A 19 -6.62 0.19 -1.54
CA VAL A 19 -5.55 -0.63 -0.92
C VAL A 19 -6.05 -2.06 -0.62
N GLY A 20 -7.35 -2.20 -0.39
CA GLY A 20 -7.98 -3.44 0.03
C GLY A 20 -7.66 -3.81 1.48
N LEU A 21 -8.41 -4.78 1.98
CA LEU A 21 -8.12 -5.44 3.25
C LEU A 21 -7.24 -6.66 3.00
N ASN A 22 -6.38 -6.97 3.98
CA ASN A 22 -5.61 -8.19 3.99
C ASN A 22 -6.52 -9.38 4.38
N LEU A 23 -5.95 -10.61 4.41
CA LEU A 23 -6.72 -11.84 4.63
C LEU A 23 -7.45 -11.88 5.99
N ASP A 24 -6.99 -11.07 6.95
CA ASP A 24 -7.56 -10.95 8.29
C ASP A 24 -8.73 -9.93 8.34
N GLY A 25 -8.92 -9.15 7.27
CA GLY A 25 -9.88 -8.05 7.26
C GLY A 25 -9.31 -6.71 7.75
N ASP A 26 -7.99 -6.63 8.00
CA ASP A 26 -7.29 -5.40 8.39
C ASP A 26 -6.75 -4.64 7.19
N VAL A 27 -6.52 -3.33 7.34
CA VAL A 27 -5.90 -2.50 6.30
C VAL A 27 -4.46 -2.96 6.07
N PHE A 28 -4.11 -3.24 4.81
CA PHE A 28 -2.74 -3.62 4.47
C PHE A 28 -1.78 -2.43 4.63
N VAL A 29 -0.79 -2.58 5.52
CA VAL A 29 0.24 -1.54 5.76
C VAL A 29 1.56 -1.96 5.13
N ALA A 30 1.90 -1.33 4.00
CA ALA A 30 3.16 -1.56 3.30
C ALA A 30 4.39 -1.05 4.08
N CYS A 31 4.27 0.12 4.72
CA CYS A 31 5.34 0.76 5.46
C CYS A 31 4.91 1.07 6.89
N ASN A 32 5.51 0.39 7.88
CA ASN A 32 5.18 0.58 9.30
C ASN A 32 5.73 1.89 9.90
N ILE A 33 6.40 2.74 9.12
CA ILE A 33 6.96 4.02 9.60
C ILE A 33 6.00 5.17 9.35
N CYS A 34 5.59 5.34 8.10
CA CYS A 34 4.69 6.43 7.71
C CYS A 34 3.28 5.95 7.37
N SER A 35 3.00 4.64 7.48
CA SER A 35 1.73 4.02 7.12
C SER A 35 1.23 4.42 5.73
N PHE A 36 2.17 4.58 4.79
CA PHE A 36 1.85 5.07 3.46
C PHE A 36 0.95 4.07 2.74
N PRO A 37 -0.23 4.50 2.26
CA PRO A 37 -1.23 3.60 1.71
C PRO A 37 -0.81 3.12 0.32
N VAL A 38 -0.54 1.82 0.24
CA VAL A 38 -0.07 1.14 -0.97
C VAL A 38 -0.77 -0.22 -1.03
N CYS A 39 -1.43 -0.52 -2.14
CA CYS A 39 -2.05 -1.82 -2.34
C CYS A 39 -1.00 -2.93 -2.41
N ARG A 40 -1.41 -4.15 -2.06
CA ARG A 40 -0.55 -5.34 -2.09
C ARG A 40 0.26 -5.52 -3.39
N PRO A 41 -0.34 -5.43 -4.60
CA PRO A 41 0.41 -5.62 -5.84
C PRO A 41 1.46 -4.53 -6.06
N CYS A 42 1.17 -3.26 -5.78
CA CYS A 42 2.16 -2.19 -5.88
C CYS A 42 3.30 -2.34 -4.87
N TYR A 43 2.99 -2.80 -3.65
CA TYR A 43 4.02 -3.10 -2.64
C TYR A 43 4.95 -4.23 -3.08
N GLU A 44 4.40 -5.32 -3.64
CA GLU A 44 5.18 -6.44 -4.16
C GLU A 44 6.07 -6.01 -5.33
N TYR A 45 5.54 -5.22 -6.25
CA TYR A 45 6.29 -4.63 -7.35
C TYR A 45 7.45 -3.79 -6.84
N GLU A 46 7.20 -2.82 -5.94
CA GLU A 46 8.25 -1.97 -5.39
C GLU A 46 9.32 -2.77 -4.62
N ARG A 47 8.96 -3.89 -4.00
CA ARG A 47 9.92 -4.77 -3.30
C ARG A 47 10.76 -5.64 -4.24
N LYS A 48 10.19 -6.15 -5.32
CA LYS A 48 10.85 -7.08 -6.24
C LYS A 48 11.59 -6.37 -7.37
N ASP A 49 10.91 -5.43 -8.03
CA ASP A 49 11.35 -4.81 -9.28
C ASP A 49 11.62 -3.31 -9.13
N GLY A 50 10.96 -2.65 -8.18
CA GLY A 50 11.09 -1.21 -7.94
C GLY A 50 12.20 -0.84 -6.95
N ASN A 51 11.96 0.23 -6.19
CA ASN A 51 13.01 0.91 -5.42
C ASN A 51 13.34 0.26 -4.07
N GLN A 52 12.74 -0.90 -3.78
CA GLN A 52 12.85 -1.69 -2.53
C GLN A 52 12.65 -0.87 -1.25
N SER A 53 11.97 0.26 -1.34
CA SER A 53 11.81 1.25 -0.28
C SER A 53 10.44 1.91 -0.36
N CYS A 54 9.98 2.45 0.76
CA CYS A 54 8.74 3.20 0.81
C CYS A 54 8.84 4.44 -0.10
N PRO A 55 7.87 4.68 -1.01
CA PRO A 55 7.92 5.83 -1.91
C PRO A 55 7.90 7.18 -1.17
N GLN A 56 7.25 7.24 0.00
CA GLN A 56 7.09 8.46 0.81
C GLN A 56 8.29 8.74 1.73
N CYS A 57 8.63 7.80 2.62
CA CYS A 57 9.67 8.03 3.65
C CYS A 57 11.04 7.42 3.28
N LYS A 58 11.14 6.74 2.13
CA LYS A 58 12.35 6.03 1.66
C LYS A 58 12.90 4.97 2.61
N THR A 59 12.13 4.57 3.62
CA THR A 59 12.49 3.43 4.48
C THR A 59 12.59 2.16 3.63
N ILE A 60 13.75 1.51 3.65
CA ILE A 60 14.00 0.25 2.94
C ILE A 60 13.05 -0.82 3.50
N TYR A 61 12.37 -1.54 2.60
CA TYR A 61 11.52 -2.65 3.01
C TYR A 61 12.39 -3.79 3.54
N LYS A 62 12.12 -4.25 4.78
CA LYS A 62 12.86 -5.36 5.38
C LYS A 62 12.69 -6.62 4.52
N ARG A 63 13.79 -7.25 4.09
CA ARG A 63 13.74 -8.60 3.52
C ARG A 63 13.12 -9.52 4.57
N HIS A 64 12.06 -10.24 4.19
CA HIS A 64 11.67 -11.40 4.98
C HIS A 64 12.75 -12.44 4.73
N LYS A 65 13.36 -12.93 5.80
CA LYS A 65 14.42 -13.93 5.76
C LYS A 65 13.81 -15.31 5.55
#